data_AF-A0A1H3JLN5-F1
#
_entry.id   AF-A0A1H3JLN5-F1
#
_cell.length_a   1.000
_cell.length_b   1.000
_cell.length_c   1.000
_cell.angle_alpha   90.00
_cell.angle_beta   90.00
_cell.angle_gamma   90.00
#
_symmetry.space_group_name_H-M   'P 1'
#
loop_
_entity.id
_entity.type
_entity.pdbx_description
1 polymer ?
#
loop_
_entity_poly.entity_id
_entity_poly.type
_entity_poly.pdbx_seq_one_letter_code
_entity_poly.pdbx_strand_id
1 'polypeptide(L)'
;MHHTLTSEIANSICQLIATGDIEKILSAFDIFLEIDSSIIQKSAEDFINQADISLILENRFSGESLRDRLLIEVFYASMLDYLCEKCHKLENSVEHDIQNWIDSNSLELAQFNAEVLRLAIQGGGKLEDIDPCLNLVNLENRQRKMLEDTWSNIENRVDDLIKNLG
;
A
#
# COMPACT_ATOMS: atom_id res chain seq x y z
N MET A 1 -5.78 17.51 12.07
CA MET A 1 -5.93 16.33 12.94
C MET A 1 -5.01 15.16 12.56
N HIS A 2 -4.56 15.03 11.31
CA HIS A 2 -3.61 13.97 10.89
C HIS A 2 -2.22 14.07 11.55
N HIS A 3 -1.63 15.27 11.70
CA HIS A 3 -0.27 15.43 12.20
C HIS A 3 0.01 14.87 13.61
N THR A 4 -0.97 14.86 14.52
CA THR A 4 -0.78 14.39 15.90
C THR A 4 -0.75 12.86 15.97
N LEU A 5 -1.64 12.19 15.22
CA LEU A 5 -1.69 10.73 15.13
C LEU A 5 -0.43 10.17 14.46
N THR A 6 0.05 10.85 13.40
CA THR A 6 1.29 10.47 12.70
C THR A 6 2.51 10.58 13.60
N SER A 7 2.58 11.58 14.48
CA SER A 7 3.71 11.74 15.40
C SER A 7 3.73 10.71 16.53
N GLU A 8 2.58 10.34 17.08
CA GLU A 8 2.47 9.33 18.14
C GLU A 8 2.81 7.93 17.63
N ILE A 9 2.34 7.60 16.43
CA ILE A 9 2.63 6.34 15.75
C ILE A 9 4.12 6.29 15.38
N ALA A 10 4.68 7.34 14.79
CA ALA A 10 6.11 7.40 14.46
C ALA A 10 6.99 7.24 15.72
N ASN A 11 6.62 7.89 16.84
CA ASN A 11 7.35 7.73 18.10
C ASN A 11 7.25 6.30 18.65
N SER A 12 6.09 5.66 18.55
CA SER A 12 5.89 4.28 18.99
C SER A 12 6.72 3.29 18.16
N ILE A 13 6.75 3.49 16.84
CA ILE A 13 7.59 2.73 15.91
C ILE A 13 9.07 2.88 16.26
N CYS A 14 9.55 4.12 16.45
CA CYS A 14 10.93 4.37 16.86
C CYS A 14 11.29 3.68 18.19
N GLN A 15 10.38 3.68 19.17
CA GLN A 15 10.58 2.99 20.45
C GLN A 15 10.65 1.47 20.30
N LEU A 16 9.83 0.88 19.43
CA LEU A 16 9.87 -0.56 19.14
C LEU A 16 11.19 -0.96 18.47
N ILE A 17 11.66 -0.15 17.53
CA ILE A 17 12.89 -0.43 16.78
C ILE A 17 14.13 -0.29 17.67
N ALA A 18 14.15 0.70 18.55
CA ALA A 18 15.29 1.00 19.42
C ALA A 18 15.66 -0.15 20.38
N THR A 19 14.79 -1.14 20.58
CA THR A 19 15.08 -2.26 21.48
C THR A 19 15.96 -3.34 20.85
N GLY A 20 16.11 -3.37 19.52
CA GLY A 20 16.83 -4.43 18.82
C GLY A 20 16.18 -5.82 18.95
N ASP A 21 14.91 -5.87 19.35
CA ASP A 21 14.15 -7.10 19.56
C ASP A 21 13.40 -7.46 18.27
N ILE A 22 13.57 -8.70 17.81
CA ILE A 22 13.03 -9.20 16.54
C ILE A 22 11.52 -9.04 16.47
N GLU A 23 10.81 -9.41 17.54
CA GLU A 23 9.34 -9.36 17.56
C GLU A 23 8.85 -7.92 17.44
N LYS A 24 9.57 -6.98 18.08
CA LYS A 24 9.24 -5.55 18.04
C LYS A 24 9.56 -4.91 16.69
N ILE A 25 10.66 -5.31 16.04
CA ILE A 25 11.02 -4.83 14.69
C ILE A 25 10.02 -5.35 13.66
N LEU A 26 9.63 -6.63 13.73
CA LEU A 26 8.58 -7.18 12.87
C LEU A 26 7.24 -6.48 13.10
N SER A 27 6.89 -6.23 14.36
CA SER A 27 5.68 -5.47 14.71
C SER A 27 5.73 -4.04 14.16
N ALA A 28 6.88 -3.38 14.19
CA ALA A 28 7.06 -2.06 13.59
C ALA A 28 6.87 -2.09 12.06
N PHE A 29 7.36 -3.13 11.39
CA PHE A 29 7.10 -3.34 9.96
C PHE A 29 5.61 -3.53 9.68
N ASP A 30 4.93 -4.36 10.49
CA ASP A 30 3.48 -4.59 10.33
C ASP A 30 2.67 -3.33 10.53
N ILE A 31 3.05 -2.48 11.49
CA ILE A 31 2.39 -1.20 11.69
C ILE A 31 2.52 -0.32 10.44
N PHE A 32 3.66 -0.32 9.74
CA PHE A 32 3.75 0.38 8.45
C PHE A 32 2.76 -0.17 7.42
N LEU A 33 2.67 -1.50 7.31
CA LEU A 33 1.75 -2.15 6.39
C LEU A 33 0.28 -1.82 6.71
N GLU A 34 -0.09 -1.82 7.99
CA GLU A 34 -1.44 -1.48 8.46
C GLU A 34 -1.80 -0.02 8.17
N ILE A 35 -0.86 0.92 8.37
CA ILE A 35 -1.05 2.34 8.04
C ILE A 35 -1.25 2.50 6.54
N ASP A 36 -0.37 1.90 5.73
CA ASP A 36 -0.46 1.98 4.27
C ASP A 36 -1.82 1.44 3.80
N SER A 37 -2.20 0.24 4.25
CA SER A 37 -3.49 -0.37 3.92
C SER A 37 -4.67 0.52 4.31
N SER A 38 -4.66 1.11 5.51
CA SER A 38 -5.74 1.98 5.97
C SER A 38 -5.87 3.25 5.13
N ILE A 39 -4.75 3.85 4.71
CA ILE A 39 -4.77 5.06 3.87
C ILE A 39 -5.27 4.70 2.47
N ILE A 40 -4.76 3.62 1.87
CA ILE A 40 -5.19 3.16 0.54
C ILE A 40 -6.69 2.87 0.53
N GLN A 41 -7.19 2.10 1.51
CA GLN A 41 -8.62 1.80 1.62
C GLN A 41 -9.47 3.07 1.76
N LYS A 42 -9.03 4.01 2.59
CA LYS A 42 -9.74 5.28 2.76
C LYS A 42 -9.78 6.08 1.46
N SER A 43 -8.65 6.22 0.76
CA SER A 43 -8.60 6.93 -0.52
C SER A 43 -9.49 6.26 -1.58
N ALA A 44 -9.52 4.93 -1.61
CA ALA A 44 -10.40 4.17 -2.49
C ALA A 44 -11.88 4.44 -2.18
N GLU A 45 -12.28 4.40 -0.90
CA GLU A 45 -13.66 4.72 -0.49
C GLU A 45 -14.01 6.18 -0.80
N ASP A 46 -13.11 7.12 -0.54
CA ASP A 46 -13.33 8.54 -0.83
C ASP A 46 -13.57 8.75 -2.33
N PHE A 47 -12.78 8.09 -3.19
CA PHE A 47 -13.00 8.10 -4.64
C PHE A 47 -14.34 7.45 -5.02
N ILE A 48 -14.60 6.23 -4.56
CA ILE A 48 -15.82 5.47 -4.89
C ILE A 48 -17.09 6.26 -4.52
N ASN A 49 -17.09 6.92 -3.36
CA ASN A 49 -18.24 7.69 -2.88
C ASN A 49 -18.44 9.02 -3.63
N GLN A 50 -17.41 9.53 -4.30
CA GLN A 50 -17.44 10.80 -5.04
C GLN A 50 -17.48 10.62 -6.56
N ALA A 51 -17.24 9.40 -7.05
CA ALA A 51 -17.16 9.10 -8.47
C ALA A 51 -18.47 9.40 -9.19
N ASP A 52 -18.40 10.28 -10.19
CA ASP A 52 -19.50 10.47 -11.14
C ASP A 52 -19.49 9.31 -12.14
N ILE A 53 -20.31 8.31 -11.87
CA ILE A 53 -20.43 7.12 -12.71
C ILE A 53 -20.86 7.48 -14.13
N SER A 54 -21.72 8.48 -14.32
CA SER A 54 -22.14 8.91 -15.66
C SER A 54 -20.95 9.44 -16.45
N LEU A 55 -20.12 10.26 -15.83
CA LEU A 55 -18.89 10.77 -16.46
C LEU A 55 -17.89 9.65 -16.77
N ILE A 56 -17.74 8.66 -15.87
CA ILE A 56 -16.86 7.51 -16.12
C ILE A 56 -17.40 6.70 -17.30
N LEU A 57 -18.71 6.46 -17.36
CA LEU A 57 -19.35 5.72 -18.46
C LEU A 57 -19.10 6.38 -19.82
N GLU A 58 -19.13 7.72 -19.88
CA GLU A 58 -18.92 8.54 -21.08
C GLU A 58 -17.47 8.54 -21.58
N ASN A 59 -16.50 8.41 -20.67
CA ASN A 59 -15.06 8.46 -21.00
C ASN A 59 -14.44 7.08 -21.30
N ARG A 60 -15.23 6.01 -21.30
CA ARG A 60 -14.72 4.66 -21.58
C ARG A 60 -14.30 4.47 -23.03
N PHE A 61 -13.29 3.64 -23.24
CA PHE A 61 -12.96 3.16 -24.58
C PHE A 61 -14.05 2.22 -25.10
N SER A 62 -14.19 2.16 -26.43
CA SER A 62 -15.14 1.25 -27.06
C SER A 62 -14.80 -0.20 -26.73
N GLY A 63 -15.73 -0.90 -26.06
CA GLY A 63 -15.57 -2.30 -25.63
C GLY A 63 -15.00 -2.49 -24.23
N GLU A 64 -14.64 -1.40 -23.53
CA GLU A 64 -14.20 -1.45 -22.13
C GLU A 64 -15.40 -1.63 -21.19
N SER A 65 -15.29 -2.55 -20.22
CA SER A 65 -16.35 -2.74 -19.23
C SER A 65 -16.34 -1.60 -18.19
N LEU A 66 -17.49 -1.30 -17.59
CA LEU A 66 -17.55 -0.34 -16.48
C LEU A 66 -16.63 -0.78 -15.32
N ARG A 67 -16.60 -2.09 -15.06
CA ARG A 67 -15.79 -2.68 -13.99
C ARG A 67 -14.33 -2.38 -14.19
N ASP A 68 -13.78 -2.72 -15.36
CA ASP A 68 -12.35 -2.57 -15.62
C ASP A 68 -11.94 -1.09 -15.54
N ARG A 69 -12.78 -0.19 -16.07
CA ARG A 69 -12.51 1.25 -15.97
C ARG A 69 -12.50 1.71 -14.51
N LEU A 70 -13.50 1.32 -13.71
CA LEU A 70 -13.58 1.71 -12.30
C LEU A 70 -12.39 1.17 -11.51
N LEU A 71 -11.99 -0.07 -11.75
CA LEU A 71 -10.83 -0.65 -11.07
C LEU A 71 -9.56 0.14 -11.36
N ILE A 72 -9.32 0.51 -12.62
CA ILE A 72 -8.19 1.35 -12.98
C ILE A 72 -8.26 2.70 -12.28
N GLU A 73 -9.37 3.44 -12.41
CA GLU A 73 -9.50 4.77 -11.79
C GLU A 73 -9.32 4.75 -10.27
N VAL A 74 -9.94 3.77 -9.60
CA VAL A 74 -9.81 3.58 -8.15
C VAL A 74 -8.36 3.24 -7.81
N PHE A 75 -7.69 2.39 -8.57
CA PHE A 75 -6.29 2.05 -8.34
C PHE A 75 -5.39 3.28 -8.42
N TYR A 76 -5.56 4.11 -9.45
CA TYR A 76 -4.80 5.35 -9.62
C TYR A 76 -5.03 6.29 -8.43
N ALA A 77 -6.29 6.56 -8.09
CA ALA A 77 -6.67 7.49 -7.03
C ALA A 77 -6.38 7.01 -5.60
N SER A 78 -6.08 5.71 -5.40
CA SER A 78 -5.87 5.13 -4.08
C SER A 78 -4.46 4.60 -3.87
N MET A 79 -4.08 3.55 -4.60
CA MET A 79 -2.83 2.83 -4.39
C MET A 79 -1.67 3.54 -5.09
N LEU A 80 -1.84 3.91 -6.36
CA LEU A 80 -0.75 4.49 -7.15
C LEU A 80 -0.32 5.86 -6.60
N ASP A 81 -1.26 6.81 -6.50
CA ASP A 81 -0.95 8.18 -6.06
C ASP A 81 -0.28 8.19 -4.69
N TYR A 82 -0.84 7.47 -3.73
CA TYR A 82 -0.30 7.39 -2.37
C TYR A 82 1.09 6.74 -2.32
N LEU A 83 1.25 5.57 -2.96
CA LEU A 83 2.51 4.82 -2.87
C LEU A 83 3.62 5.47 -3.67
N CYS A 84 3.32 6.14 -4.79
CA CYS A 84 4.29 6.94 -5.53
C CYS A 84 4.68 8.23 -4.79
N GLU A 85 3.78 8.82 -3.98
CA GLU A 85 4.13 9.92 -3.06
C GLU A 85 5.07 9.42 -1.96
N LYS A 86 4.78 8.25 -1.38
CA LYS A 86 5.61 7.62 -0.34
C LYS A 86 6.99 7.19 -0.87
N CYS A 87 7.02 6.56 -2.05
CA CYS A 87 8.21 6.02 -2.69
C CYS A 87 8.25 6.43 -4.17
N HIS A 88 9.02 7.47 -4.50
CA HIS A 88 9.11 8.01 -5.87
C HIS A 88 9.80 7.10 -6.90
N LYS A 89 10.30 5.93 -6.48
CA LYS A 89 10.95 4.98 -7.38
C LYS A 89 9.99 3.96 -7.99
N LEU A 90 8.75 3.92 -7.52
CA LEU A 90 7.74 3.00 -8.03
C LEU A 90 7.37 3.37 -9.47
N GLU A 91 6.94 2.35 -10.21
CA GLU A 91 6.35 2.54 -11.53
C GLU A 91 5.09 3.40 -11.39
N ASN A 92 5.06 4.53 -12.11
CA ASN A 92 3.98 5.52 -12.03
C ASN A 92 2.85 5.26 -13.04
N SER A 93 2.76 4.04 -13.54
CA SER A 93 1.84 3.61 -14.58
C SER A 93 1.40 2.18 -14.30
N VAL A 94 0.13 1.91 -14.52
CA VAL A 94 -0.40 0.55 -14.55
C VAL A 94 -0.48 0.13 -16.02
N GLU A 95 0.65 -0.30 -16.59
CA GLU A 95 0.70 -0.81 -17.96
C GLU A 95 0.06 -2.20 -17.99
N HIS A 96 -1.27 -2.21 -18.15
CA HIS A 96 -2.11 -3.35 -18.54
C HIS A 96 -2.52 -4.36 -17.47
N ASP A 97 -1.96 -4.34 -16.25
CA ASP A 97 -2.36 -5.27 -15.19
C ASP A 97 -1.96 -4.78 -13.78
N ILE A 98 -2.94 -4.66 -12.88
CA ILE A 98 -2.74 -4.26 -11.49
C ILE A 98 -1.94 -5.29 -10.70
N GLN A 99 -2.16 -6.59 -10.95
CA GLN A 99 -1.43 -7.64 -10.24
C GLN A 99 0.06 -7.59 -10.59
N ASN A 100 0.40 -7.47 -11.87
CA ASN A 100 1.79 -7.32 -12.30
C ASN A 100 2.43 -6.05 -11.73
N TRP A 101 1.66 -4.96 -11.58
CA TRP A 101 2.14 -3.76 -10.91
C TRP A 101 2.50 -4.04 -9.44
N ILE A 102 1.61 -4.70 -8.69
CA ILE A 102 1.86 -5.09 -7.29
C ILE A 102 3.12 -5.97 -7.20
N ASP A 103 3.23 -6.97 -8.06
CA ASP A 103 4.38 -7.88 -8.07
C ASP A 103 5.70 -7.18 -8.37
N SER A 104 5.69 -6.23 -9.31
CA SER A 104 6.88 -5.48 -9.73
C SER A 104 7.32 -4.44 -8.69
N ASN A 105 6.39 -3.90 -7.91
CA ASN A 105 6.65 -2.79 -6.98
C ASN A 105 6.78 -3.22 -5.51
N SER A 106 6.37 -4.43 -5.15
CA SER A 106 6.42 -4.94 -3.77
C SER A 106 7.82 -4.95 -3.18
N LEU A 107 8.84 -5.28 -3.97
CA LEU A 107 10.23 -5.30 -3.52
C LEU A 107 10.73 -3.90 -3.15
N GLU A 108 10.51 -2.90 -4.01
CA GLU A 108 10.99 -1.53 -3.76
C GLU A 108 10.27 -0.91 -2.55
N LEU A 109 8.97 -1.20 -2.36
CA LEU A 109 8.23 -0.78 -1.16
C LEU A 109 8.77 -1.43 0.12
N ALA A 110 9.04 -2.74 0.08
CA ALA A 110 9.61 -3.45 1.21
C ALA A 110 11.02 -2.93 1.53
N GLN A 111 11.83 -2.63 0.52
CA GLN A 111 13.14 -1.99 0.70
C GLN A 111 13.02 -0.61 1.34
N PHE A 112 12.07 0.22 0.90
CA PHE A 112 11.82 1.53 1.49
C PHE A 112 11.48 1.40 2.98
N ASN A 113 10.48 0.57 3.32
CA ASN A 113 10.07 0.36 4.71
C ASN A 113 11.20 -0.25 5.55
N ALA A 114 11.95 -1.21 5.01
CA ALA A 114 13.11 -1.82 5.67
C ALA A 114 14.22 -0.80 5.94
N GLU A 115 14.49 0.12 5.00
CA GLU A 115 15.48 1.18 5.17
C GLU A 115 15.06 2.17 6.26
N VAL A 116 13.77 2.52 6.33
CA VAL A 116 13.22 3.34 7.42
C VAL A 116 13.45 2.67 8.77
N LEU A 117 13.18 1.36 8.89
CA LEU A 117 13.47 0.61 10.11
C LEU A 117 14.96 0.59 10.43
N ARG A 118 15.81 0.32 9.43
CA ARG A 118 17.27 0.22 9.57
C ARG A 118 17.87 1.53 10.09
N LEU A 119 17.42 2.67 9.58
CA LEU A 119 17.88 3.99 9.99
C LEU A 119 17.51 4.34 11.45
N ALA A 120 16.47 3.71 12.00
CA ALA A 120 16.04 3.91 13.38
C ALA A 120 16.78 3.02 14.40
N ILE A 121 17.57 2.03 13.96
CA ILE A 121 18.34 1.15 14.86
C ILE A 121 19.68 1.81 15.23
N GLN A 122 19.98 1.87 16.54
CA GLN A 122 21.28 2.32 17.03
C GLN A 122 22.33 1.20 16.84
N GLY A 123 23.30 1.41 15.95
CA GLY A 123 24.43 0.48 15.79
C GLY A 123 24.94 0.30 14.35
N GLY A 124 24.17 0.72 13.34
CA GLY A 124 24.51 0.46 11.94
C GLY A 124 24.42 -1.04 11.58
N GLY A 125 24.40 -1.35 10.28
CA GLY A 125 24.18 -2.72 9.79
C GLY A 125 22.85 -2.88 9.06
N LYS A 126 22.56 -4.12 8.64
CA LYS A 126 21.32 -4.52 7.98
C LYS A 126 20.35 -5.15 8.99
N LEU A 127 19.05 -5.20 8.66
CA LEU A 127 18.06 -5.89 9.51
C LEU A 127 18.35 -7.39 9.66
N GLU A 128 18.88 -8.03 8.61
CA GLU A 128 19.27 -9.45 8.64
C GLU A 128 20.42 -9.77 9.60
N ASP A 129 21.20 -8.75 10.00
CA ASP A 129 22.24 -8.91 11.02
C ASP A 129 21.65 -9.05 12.43
N ILE A 130 20.41 -8.57 12.63
CA ILE A 130 19.65 -8.77 13.87
C ILE A 130 19.03 -10.16 13.89
N ASP A 131 18.35 -10.53 12.81
CA ASP A 131 17.82 -11.88 12.62
C ASP A 131 17.61 -12.22 11.14
N PRO A 132 17.97 -13.44 10.68
CA PRO A 132 17.76 -13.87 9.30
C PRO A 132 16.30 -13.81 8.83
N CYS A 133 15.30 -13.86 9.71
CA CYS A 133 13.89 -13.71 9.36
C CYS A 133 13.53 -12.31 8.89
N LEU A 134 14.33 -11.29 9.24
CA LEU A 134 14.18 -9.91 8.78
C LEU A 134 14.82 -9.67 7.39
N ASN A 135 15.15 -10.73 6.67
CA ASN A 135 15.65 -10.61 5.30
C ASN A 135 14.60 -10.00 4.37
N LEU A 136 15.09 -9.42 3.28
CA LEU A 136 14.25 -8.68 2.35
C LEU A 136 13.18 -9.54 1.66
N VAL A 137 13.45 -10.82 1.40
CA VAL A 137 12.48 -11.74 0.77
C VAL A 137 11.25 -11.92 1.65
N ASN A 138 11.44 -12.08 2.97
CA ASN A 138 10.34 -12.17 3.90
C ASN A 138 9.54 -10.86 3.98
N LEU A 139 10.23 -9.72 4.05
CA LEU A 139 9.59 -8.40 4.11
C LEU A 139 8.81 -8.08 2.83
N GLU A 140 9.37 -8.42 1.67
CA GLU A 140 8.72 -8.34 0.36
C GLU A 140 7.44 -9.17 0.32
N ASN A 141 7.48 -10.42 0.77
CA ASN A 141 6.30 -11.28 0.80
C ASN A 141 5.18 -10.70 1.68
N ARG A 142 5.53 -10.07 2.81
CA ARG A 142 4.55 -9.41 3.69
C ARG A 142 3.97 -8.15 3.03
N GLN A 143 4.83 -7.33 2.41
CA GLN A 143 4.41 -6.15 1.66
C GLN A 143 3.46 -6.52 0.51
N ARG A 144 3.85 -7.50 -0.32
CA ARG A 144 3.02 -8.03 -1.41
C ARG A 144 1.67 -8.50 -0.89
N LYS A 145 1.68 -9.34 0.14
CA LYS A 145 0.46 -9.86 0.74
C LYS A 145 -0.47 -8.75 1.22
N MET A 146 0.05 -7.72 1.89
CA MET A 146 -0.77 -6.59 2.32
C MET A 146 -1.40 -5.85 1.13
N LEU A 147 -0.62 -5.60 0.06
CA LEU A 147 -1.14 -4.93 -1.14
C LEU A 147 -2.23 -5.77 -1.82
N GLU A 148 -2.02 -7.08 -1.96
CA GLU A 148 -2.99 -8.01 -2.53
C GLU A 148 -4.28 -8.08 -1.70
N ASP A 149 -4.16 -8.27 -0.38
CA ASP A 149 -5.31 -8.33 0.53
C ASP A 149 -6.08 -7.00 0.51
N THR A 150 -5.37 -5.87 0.48
CA THR A 150 -5.96 -4.52 0.39
C THR A 150 -6.67 -4.31 -0.94
N TRP A 151 -6.03 -4.68 -2.04
CA TRP A 151 -6.60 -4.53 -3.38
C TRP A 151 -7.84 -5.42 -3.54
N SER A 152 -7.79 -6.67 -3.11
CA SER A 152 -8.94 -7.59 -3.16
C SER A 152 -10.16 -7.02 -2.43
N ASN A 153 -9.96 -6.37 -1.27
CA ASN A 153 -11.06 -5.70 -0.56
C ASN A 153 -11.65 -4.54 -1.37
N ILE A 154 -10.82 -3.76 -2.06
CA ILE A 154 -11.25 -2.66 -2.92
C ILE A 154 -11.98 -3.20 -4.16
N GLU A 155 -11.49 -4.27 -4.79
CA GLU A 155 -12.17 -4.92 -5.91
C GLU A 155 -13.57 -5.37 -5.52
N ASN A 156 -13.71 -6.03 -4.37
CA ASN A 156 -15.00 -6.45 -3.84
C ASN A 156 -15.94 -5.25 -3.64
N ARG A 157 -15.40 -4.12 -3.16
CA ARG A 157 -16.17 -2.89 -2.98
C ARG A 157 -16.67 -2.32 -4.31
N VAL A 158 -15.82 -2.29 -5.33
CA VAL A 158 -16.19 -1.86 -6.69
C VAL A 158 -17.24 -2.79 -7.28
N ASP A 159 -17.09 -4.09 -7.08
CA ASP A 159 -18.08 -5.08 -7.55
C ASP A 159 -19.44 -4.88 -6.88
N ASP A 160 -19.46 -4.57 -5.58
CA ASP A 160 -20.70 -4.27 -4.87
C ASP A 160 -21.32 -2.94 -5.31
N LEU A 161 -20.52 -1.93 -5.62
CA LEU A 161 -21.01 -0.69 -6.23
C LEU A 161 -21.72 -1.00 -7.55
N ILE A 162 -21.09 -1.78 -8.43
CA ILE A 162 -21.63 -2.11 -9.75
C ILE A 162 -22.94 -2.89 -9.63
N LYS A 163 -23.01 -3.90 -8.76
CA LYS A 163 -24.25 -4.66 -8.51
C LYS A 163 -25.40 -3.77 -8.02
N ASN A 164 -25.09 -2.71 -7.27
CA ASN A 164 -26.10 -1.77 -6.77
C ASN A 164 -26.58 -0.78 -7.85
N LEU A 165 -25.87 -0.66 -8.97
CA LEU A 165 -26.25 0.21 -10.08
C LEU A 165 -27.25 -0.45 -11.05
N GLY A 166 -27.29 -1.79 -11.15
CA GLY A 166 -28.23 -2.54 -12.00
C GLY A 166 -27.60 -3.74 -12.69
#